data_AF-A0AAV2D9E2-F1
#
_entry.id   AF-A0AAV2D9E2-F1
#
_cell.length_a   1.000
_cell.length_b   1.000
_cell.length_c   1.000
_cell.angle_alpha   90.00
_cell.angle_beta   90.00
_cell.angle_gamma   90.00
#
_symmetry.space_group_name_H-M   'P 1'
#
loop_
_entity.id
_entity.type
_entity.pdbx_description
1 polymer ?
#
loop_
_entity_poly.entity_id
_entity_poly.type
_entity_poly.pdbx_seq_one_letter_code
_entity_poly.pdbx_strand_id
1 'polypeptide(L)'
;MITNGYTFSGASSEDPHDHLRRFVSICDTMKSPTVSDDAIRLRMFSFSVIGNASHQFQNLTPRSITTWAQLEKVFLDKYFPPALAMKRQEEIVTFK
;
A
#
# COMPACT_ATOMS: atom_id res chain seq x y z
N MET A 1 -1.03 3.55 -23.81
CA MET A 1 -1.14 3.88 -22.38
C MET A 1 -0.12 3.02 -21.68
N ILE A 2 0.94 3.61 -21.12
CA ILE A 2 1.95 2.88 -20.35
C ILE A 2 1.28 2.41 -19.06
N THR A 3 0.80 1.17 -19.04
CA THR A 3 0.41 0.45 -17.82
C THR A 3 1.69 0.16 -17.06
N ASN A 4 2.17 1.21 -16.41
CA ASN A 4 3.32 1.20 -15.54
C ASN A 4 2.92 0.28 -14.36
N GLY A 5 3.56 -0.87 -14.18
CA GLY A 5 3.26 -1.88 -13.14
C GLY A 5 3.55 -1.43 -11.70
N TYR A 6 3.26 -0.17 -11.43
CA TYR A 6 3.55 0.62 -10.24
C TYR A 6 2.29 1.22 -9.64
N THR A 7 1.14 0.97 -10.24
CA THR A 7 -0.13 1.52 -9.82
C THR A 7 -0.93 0.49 -9.04
N PHE A 8 -1.39 0.84 -7.86
CA PHE A 8 -2.28 0.04 -7.03
C PHE A 8 -3.69 0.61 -7.13
N SER A 9 -4.62 -0.18 -7.66
CA SER A 9 -6.03 0.21 -7.78
C SER A 9 -6.90 -0.26 -6.62
N GLY A 10 -6.36 -1.16 -5.78
CA GLY A 10 -7.07 -1.82 -4.69
C GLY A 10 -7.93 -3.00 -5.15
N ALA A 11 -7.62 -3.58 -6.32
CA ALA A 11 -8.33 -4.74 -6.82
C ALA A 11 -7.98 -6.00 -5.99
N SER A 12 -8.93 -6.93 -5.88
CA SER A 12 -8.74 -8.18 -5.11
C SER A 12 -7.63 -9.09 -5.66
N SER A 13 -7.23 -8.88 -6.91
CA SER A 13 -6.11 -9.59 -7.56
C SER A 13 -4.74 -8.97 -7.26
N GLU A 14 -4.70 -7.76 -6.71
CA GLU A 14 -3.47 -7.06 -6.36
C GLU A 14 -3.06 -7.39 -4.93
N ASP A 15 -1.82 -7.82 -4.73
CA ASP A 15 -1.29 -8.05 -3.38
C ASP A 15 -0.65 -6.74 -2.84
N PRO A 16 -1.13 -6.20 -1.70
CA PRO A 16 -0.62 -4.95 -1.16
C PRO A 16 0.82 -5.07 -0.65
N HIS A 17 1.28 -6.25 -0.21
CA HIS A 17 2.68 -6.45 0.22
C HIS A 17 3.64 -6.44 -0.97
N ASP A 18 3.24 -7.10 -2.06
CA ASP A 18 3.98 -7.16 -3.31
C ASP A 18 4.07 -5.76 -3.96
N HIS A 19 2.99 -4.97 -3.89
CA HIS A 19 3.01 -3.55 -4.28
C HIS A 19 4.03 -2.76 -3.46
N LEU A 20 3.98 -2.84 -2.12
CA LEU A 20 4.92 -2.13 -1.24
C LEU A 20 6.38 -2.54 -1.50
N ARG A 21 6.64 -3.84 -1.69
CA ARG A 21 7.99 -4.35 -1.97
C ARG A 21 8.55 -3.77 -3.26
N ARG A 22 7.77 -3.76 -4.35
CA ARG A 22 8.19 -3.15 -5.62
C ARG A 22 8.37 -1.65 -5.46
N PHE A 23 7.45 -0.98 -4.77
CA PHE A 23 7.47 0.45 -4.54
C PHE A 23 8.75 0.91 -3.80
N VAL A 24 9.13 0.22 -2.72
CA VAL A 24 10.34 0.54 -1.95
C VAL A 24 11.59 0.39 -2.82
N SER A 25 11.67 -0.66 -3.64
CA SER A 25 12.81 -0.87 -4.55
C SER A 25 12.99 0.27 -5.56
N ILE A 26 11.91 0.95 -5.96
CA ILE A 26 11.96 2.09 -6.88
C ILE A 26 12.31 3.36 -6.13
N CYS A 27 11.74 3.58 -4.95
CA CYS A 27 12.14 4.72 -4.12
C CYS A 27 13.64 4.68 -3.81
N ASP A 28 14.20 3.48 -3.66
CA ASP A 28 15.63 3.32 -3.46
C ASP A 28 16.50 3.72 -4.67
N THR A 29 15.95 3.78 -5.89
CA THR A 29 16.66 4.34 -7.06
C THR A 29 16.52 5.86 -7.17
N MET A 30 15.56 6.45 -6.46
CA MET A 30 15.24 7.88 -6.47
C MET A 30 15.78 8.64 -5.25
N LYS A 31 16.69 8.03 -4.49
CA LYS A 31 17.27 8.64 -3.29
C LYS A 31 17.97 9.95 -3.62
N SER A 32 17.74 10.95 -2.79
CA SER A 32 18.39 12.26 -2.89
C SER A 32 19.04 12.61 -1.55
N PRO A 33 20.30 13.10 -1.53
CA PRO A 33 20.97 13.49 -0.28
C PRO A 33 20.32 14.68 0.43
N THR A 34 19.43 15.42 -0.24
CA THR A 34 18.78 16.63 0.28
C THR A 34 17.36 16.38 0.79
N VAL A 35 16.77 15.22 0.52
CA VAL A 35 15.38 14.91 0.88
C VAL A 35 15.37 13.60 1.65
N SER A 36 14.67 13.57 2.79
CA SER A 36 14.51 12.35 3.58
C SER A 36 13.83 11.25 2.74
N ASP A 37 14.33 10.02 2.85
CA ASP A 37 13.75 8.84 2.19
C ASP A 37 12.26 8.69 2.49
N ASP A 38 11.84 8.97 3.73
CA ASP A 38 10.43 8.97 4.13
C ASP A 38 9.62 9.98 3.31
N ALA A 39 10.10 11.22 3.18
CA ALA A 39 9.40 12.25 2.42
C ALA A 39 9.28 11.91 0.92
N ILE A 40 10.32 11.30 0.34
CA ILE A 40 10.28 10.80 -1.05
C ILE A 40 9.23 9.71 -1.17
N ARG A 41 9.29 8.69 -0.31
CA ARG A 41 8.37 7.55 -0.32
C ARG A 41 6.92 7.99 -0.12
N LEU A 42 6.63 8.84 0.87
CA LEU A 42 5.29 9.37 1.12
C LEU A 42 4.72 10.12 -0.11
N ARG A 43 5.54 10.98 -0.72
CA ARG A 43 5.12 11.75 -1.90
C ARG A 43 4.89 10.84 -3.10
N MET A 44 5.82 9.94 -3.39
CA MET A 44 5.71 9.01 -4.52
C MET A 44 4.55 8.03 -4.34
N PHE A 45 4.20 7.66 -3.11
CA PHE A 45 3.13 6.70 -2.84
C PHE A 45 1.78 7.21 -3.32
N SER A 46 1.50 8.50 -3.13
CA SER A 46 0.27 9.12 -3.64
C SER A 46 0.09 9.02 -5.15
N PHE A 47 1.18 8.94 -5.92
CA PHE A 47 1.14 8.72 -7.37
C PHE A 47 1.00 7.24 -7.73
N SER A 48 1.43 6.34 -6.85
CA SER A 48 1.28 4.90 -7.02
C SER A 48 -0.15 4.41 -6.77
N VAL A 49 -0.96 5.12 -5.98
CA VAL A 49 -2.33 4.68 -5.68
C VAL A 49 -3.32 5.38 -6.62
N ILE A 50 -4.05 4.60 -7.42
CA ILE A 50 -4.96 5.11 -8.45
C ILE A 50 -6.41 4.69 -8.21
N GLY A 51 -7.32 5.27 -8.98
CA GLY A 51 -8.74 4.89 -8.98
C GLY A 51 -9.40 5.01 -7.62
N ASN A 52 -10.23 4.03 -7.27
CA ASN A 52 -10.96 4.03 -6.00
C ASN A 52 -10.01 3.95 -4.78
N ALA A 53 -8.89 3.24 -4.91
CA ALA A 53 -7.90 3.17 -3.84
C ALA A 53 -7.30 4.54 -3.51
N SER A 54 -7.16 5.43 -4.50
CA SER A 54 -6.63 6.78 -4.28
C SER A 54 -7.56 7.62 -3.39
N HIS A 55 -8.86 7.60 -3.70
CA HIS A 55 -9.87 8.29 -2.91
C HIS A 55 -9.97 7.71 -1.48
N GLN A 56 -9.99 6.39 -1.35
CA GLN A 56 -9.96 5.73 -0.05
C GLN A 56 -8.69 6.09 0.74
N PHE A 57 -7.53 6.08 0.08
CA PHE A 57 -6.26 6.42 0.71
C PHE A 57 -6.24 7.88 1.21
N GLN A 58 -6.71 8.84 0.41
CA GLN A 58 -6.83 10.24 0.84
C GLN A 58 -7.73 10.41 2.06
N ASN A 59 -8.83 9.65 2.14
CA ASN A 59 -9.72 9.66 3.31
C ASN A 59 -9.09 9.01 4.55
N LEU A 60 -8.19 8.04 4.37
CA LEU A 60 -7.56 7.29 5.46
C LEU A 60 -6.28 7.91 5.98
N THR A 61 -5.65 8.80 5.23
CA THR A 61 -4.35 9.38 5.58
C THR A 61 -4.57 10.61 6.47
N PRO A 62 -4.45 10.51 7.81
CA PRO A 62 -4.49 11.71 8.64
C PRO A 62 -3.30 12.60 8.30
N ARG A 63 -3.50 13.91 8.44
CA ARG A 63 -2.50 14.95 8.17
C ARG A 63 -1.21 14.83 9.01
N SER A 64 -1.19 13.89 9.95
CA SER A 64 -0.10 13.59 10.89
C SER A 64 0.81 12.44 10.46
N ILE A 65 0.55 11.75 9.35
CA ILE A 65 1.48 10.73 8.82
C ILE A 65 2.74 11.45 8.32
N THR A 66 3.86 11.19 8.98
CA THR A 66 5.14 11.84 8.71
C THR A 66 6.25 10.85 8.37
N THR A 67 6.00 9.56 8.54
CA THR A 67 6.97 8.47 8.29
C THR A 67 6.38 7.40 7.38
N TRP A 68 7.24 6.73 6.62
CA TRP A 68 6.85 5.61 5.76
C TRP A 68 6.18 4.49 6.55
N ALA A 69 6.73 4.14 7.73
CA ALA A 69 6.21 3.06 8.57
C ALA A 69 4.76 3.31 9.01
N GLN A 70 4.39 4.56 9.31
CA GLN A 70 2.99 4.90 9.65
C GLN A 70 2.07 4.72 8.44
N LEU A 71 2.49 5.17 7.26
CA LEU A 71 1.73 5.00 6.02
C LEU A 71 1.54 3.52 5.70
N GLU A 72 2.62 2.73 5.75
CA GLU A 72 2.62 1.30 5.45
C GLU A 72 1.61 0.55 6.33
N LYS A 73 1.61 0.85 7.64
CA LYS A 73 0.66 0.27 8.58
C LYS A 73 -0.79 0.59 8.23
N VAL A 74 -1.11 1.86 7.94
CA VAL A 74 -2.48 2.28 7.59
C VAL A 74 -2.92 1.67 6.27
N PHE A 75 -2.02 1.59 5.30
CA PHE A 75 -2.29 0.96 4.00
C PHE A 75 -2.59 -0.55 4.15
N LEU A 76 -1.74 -1.28 4.87
CA LEU A 76 -1.93 -2.71 5.11
C LEU A 76 -3.19 -2.98 5.95
N ASP A 77 -3.48 -2.20 6.97
CA ASP A 77 -4.70 -2.37 7.77
C ASP A 77 -5.98 -2.23 6.91
N LYS A 78 -5.96 -1.34 5.93
CA LYS A 78 -7.09 -1.12 5.02
C LYS A 78 -7.25 -2.20 3.95
N TYR A 79 -6.15 -2.52 3.25
CA TYR A 79 -6.19 -3.39 2.06
C TYR A 79 -5.87 -4.86 2.38
N PHE A 80 -5.34 -5.11 3.58
CA PHE A 80 -5.09 -6.44 4.12
C PHE A 80 -5.53 -6.53 5.59
N PRO A 81 -6.83 -6.27 5.89
CA PRO A 81 -7.31 -6.37 7.25
C PRO A 81 -7.05 -7.78 7.79
N PRO A 82 -6.67 -7.94 9.08
CA PRO A 82 -6.36 -9.24 9.69
C PRO A 82 -7.51 -10.26 9.59
N ALA A 83 -8.74 -9.83 9.30
CA ALA A 83 -9.85 -10.71 8.96
C ALA A 83 -9.60 -11.60 7.72
N LEU A 84 -8.78 -11.16 6.75
CA LEU A 84 -8.32 -11.98 5.62
C LEU A 84 -7.30 -13.05 6.04
N ALA A 85 -6.58 -12.86 7.14
CA ALA A 85 -5.72 -13.89 7.72
C ALA A 85 -6.54 -14.97 8.44
N MET A 86 -7.64 -14.60 9.11
CA MET A 86 -8.53 -15.55 9.80
C MET A 86 -9.47 -16.32 8.87
N LYS A 87 -9.83 -15.77 7.70
CA LYS A 87 -10.72 -16.47 6.74
C LYS A 87 -10.10 -17.68 6.03
N ARG A 88 -8.83 -18.01 6.31
CA ARG A 88 -8.23 -19.30 5.94
C ARG A 88 -8.46 -20.42 6.96
N GLN A 89 -9.01 -20.12 8.14
CA GLN A 89 -9.28 -21.13 9.17
C GLN A 89 -10.77 -21.51 9.31
N GLU A 90 -11.70 -20.70 8.81
CA GLU A 90 -13.13 -21.02 8.91
C GLU A 90 -13.67 -21.91 7.78
N GLU A 91 -12.88 -22.21 6.73
CA GLU A 91 -13.27 -23.22 5.73
C GLU A 91 -12.81 -24.64 6.10
N ILE A 92 -12.06 -24.83 7.19
CA ILE A 92 -11.67 -26.17 7.68
C ILE A 92 -12.71 -26.78 8.63
N VAL A 93 -13.60 -25.97 9.22
CA VAL A 93 -14.59 -26.45 10.22
C VAL A 93 -15.99 -26.68 9.64
N THR A 94 -16.17 -26.58 8.31
CA THR A 94 -17.43 -26.94 7.65
C THR A 94 -17.22 -28.10 6.68
N PHE A 95 -16.62 -29.19 7.17
CA PHE A 95 -16.96 -30.52 6.67
C PHE A 95 -17.84 -31.16 7.75
N LYS A 96 -19.15 -31.02 7.57
CA LYS A 96 -20.14 -31.83 8.26
C LYS A 96 -20.55 -32.96 7.33
#